data_AF-A0ABD2UWR1-F1
#
_entry.id   AF-A0ABD2UWR1-F1
#
_cell.length_a   1.000
_cell.length_b   1.000
_cell.length_c   1.000
_cell.angle_alpha   90.00
_cell.angle_beta   90.00
_cell.angle_gamma   90.00
#
_symmetry.space_group_name_H-M   'P 1'
#
loop_
_entity.id
_entity.type
_entity.pdbx_description
1 polymer ?
#
loop_
_entity_poly.entity_id
_entity_poly.type
_entity_poly.pdbx_seq_one_letter_code
_entity_poly.pdbx_strand_id
1 'polypeptide(L)'
;MGPVNFGRVRMALRATKENNEEPSKAEMFIATRTKNGKQVDPETEVVIAELQNRQNLGETTDDSFKAVFGNEQPDRVRCYGRSVTRTSLKRDEEIIKIKQKHADEINSFKEEVKELKEELVELRKLEGLKEEVQELQQLRHLMKLLVKYNPGPNLEDAEGFIESNQPSPGDSSSARATRGENLPRSSGSTHGPTLGKETYGDAIGNGGRKLS
;
A
#
# COMPACT_ATOMS: atom_id res chain seq x y z
N MET A 1 -16.93 15.03 38.99
CA MET A 1 -17.84 14.70 37.87
C MET A 1 -18.87 15.80 37.73
N GLY A 2 -18.99 16.43 36.55
CA GLY A 2 -20.00 17.49 36.30
C GLY A 2 -21.43 16.96 36.21
N PRO A 3 -22.43 17.86 36.05
CA PRO A 3 -23.85 17.49 35.97
C PRO A 3 -24.10 16.45 34.87
N VAL A 4 -24.89 15.41 35.21
CA VAL A 4 -25.28 14.37 34.24
C VAL A 4 -26.22 14.99 33.21
N ASN A 5 -25.79 15.07 31.96
CA ASN A 5 -26.60 15.54 30.84
C ASN A 5 -27.35 14.36 30.17
N PHE A 6 -28.42 14.65 29.43
CA PHE A 6 -29.23 13.63 28.72
C PHE A 6 -28.39 12.74 27.80
N GLY A 7 -27.32 13.27 27.19
CA GLY A 7 -26.43 12.52 26.31
C GLY A 7 -25.70 11.39 27.04
N ARG A 8 -25.21 11.65 28.26
CA ARG A 8 -24.54 10.63 29.09
C ARG A 8 -25.50 9.53 29.52
N VAL A 9 -26.73 9.89 29.90
CA VAL A 9 -27.77 8.90 30.24
C VAL A 9 -28.09 8.02 29.04
N ARG A 10 -28.28 8.62 27.86
CA ARG A 10 -28.53 7.88 26.62
C ARG A 10 -27.39 6.91 26.31
N MET A 11 -26.14 7.36 26.38
CA MET A 11 -24.98 6.50 26.14
C MET A 11 -24.91 5.33 27.13
N ALA A 12 -25.17 5.58 28.41
CA ALA A 12 -25.19 4.53 29.43
C ALA A 12 -26.29 3.49 29.14
N LEU A 13 -27.49 3.94 28.77
CA LEU A 13 -28.58 3.03 28.41
C LEU A 13 -28.26 2.21 27.15
N ARG A 14 -27.68 2.82 26.10
CA ARG A 14 -27.23 2.08 24.91
C ARG A 14 -26.22 0.99 25.27
N ALA A 15 -25.26 1.30 26.14
CA ALA A 15 -24.24 0.35 26.56
C ALA A 15 -24.79 -0.86 27.33
N THR A 16 -25.98 -0.74 27.93
CA THR A 16 -26.67 -1.87 28.60
C THR A 16 -27.49 -2.74 27.65
N LYS A 17 -27.72 -2.30 26.40
CA LYS A 17 -28.45 -3.07 25.38
C LYS A 17 -27.48 -3.84 24.51
N GLU A 18 -27.78 -5.10 24.23
CA GLU A 18 -26.92 -6.02 23.46
C GLU A 18 -26.53 -5.46 22.07
N ASN A 19 -27.44 -4.73 21.41
CA ASN A 19 -27.25 -4.18 20.07
C ASN A 19 -26.87 -2.69 20.02
N ASN A 20 -26.57 -2.05 21.16
CA ASN A 20 -26.40 -0.58 21.26
C ASN A 20 -27.60 0.23 20.71
N GLU A 21 -28.79 -0.36 20.73
CA GLU A 21 -30.02 0.24 20.23
C GLU A 21 -30.39 1.51 20.99
N GLU A 22 -31.06 2.44 20.30
CA GLU A 22 -31.48 3.70 20.91
C GLU A 22 -32.44 3.43 22.08
N PRO A 23 -32.22 4.05 23.26
CA PRO A 23 -33.16 3.91 24.36
C PRO A 23 -34.50 4.53 24.03
N SER A 24 -35.55 3.91 24.54
CA SER A 24 -36.92 4.33 24.32
C SER A 24 -37.25 5.63 25.05
N LYS A 25 -38.41 6.17 24.71
CA LYS A 25 -39.00 7.36 25.31
C LYS A 25 -39.15 7.24 26.83
N ALA A 26 -39.78 6.15 27.24
CA ALA A 26 -39.99 5.79 28.63
C ALA A 26 -38.66 5.55 29.36
N GLU A 27 -37.71 4.82 28.75
CA GLU A 27 -36.40 4.54 29.37
C GLU A 27 -35.62 5.82 29.68
N MET A 28 -35.58 6.77 28.73
CA MET A 28 -34.94 8.07 28.92
C MET A 28 -35.63 8.88 30.02
N PHE A 29 -36.96 8.87 30.09
CA PHE A 29 -37.72 9.55 31.14
C PHE A 29 -37.41 8.97 32.52
N ILE A 30 -37.52 7.64 32.67
CA ILE A 30 -37.25 6.95 33.93
C ILE A 30 -35.83 7.26 34.39
N ALA A 31 -34.81 6.98 33.56
CA ALA A 31 -33.41 7.14 33.94
C ALA A 31 -33.00 8.58 34.27
N THR A 32 -33.69 9.60 33.73
CA THR A 32 -33.39 11.01 34.03
C THR A 32 -34.11 11.51 35.28
N ARG A 33 -35.22 10.87 35.66
CA ARG A 33 -36.00 11.18 36.85
C ARG A 33 -35.57 10.37 38.08
N THR A 34 -35.09 9.14 37.89
CA THR A 34 -34.45 8.33 38.93
C THR A 34 -32.97 8.72 39.09
N LYS A 35 -32.72 9.90 39.67
CA LYS A 35 -31.34 10.29 40.02
C LYS A 35 -30.88 9.47 41.22
N ASN A 36 -29.76 8.76 41.07
CA ASN A 36 -29.10 8.08 42.17
C ASN A 36 -28.86 9.06 43.34
N GLY A 37 -29.49 8.80 44.49
CA GLY A 37 -29.31 9.56 45.74
C GLY A 37 -30.32 10.69 46.01
N LYS A 38 -31.39 10.85 45.22
CA LYS A 38 -32.50 11.76 45.55
C LYS A 38 -33.84 11.02 45.50
N GLN A 39 -34.73 11.33 46.44
CA GLN A 39 -36.10 10.86 46.40
C GLN A 39 -36.76 11.38 45.12
N VAL A 40 -37.41 10.48 44.39
CA VAL A 40 -38.21 10.83 43.22
C VAL A 40 -39.46 11.56 43.71
N ASP A 41 -39.87 12.58 43.00
CA ASP A 41 -41.10 13.30 43.30
C ASP A 41 -42.32 12.34 43.22
N PRO A 42 -43.28 12.38 44.17
CA PRO A 42 -44.38 11.42 44.22
C PRO A 42 -45.23 11.37 42.95
N GLU A 43 -45.47 12.50 42.29
CA GLU A 43 -46.22 12.54 41.03
C GLU A 43 -45.42 11.86 39.91
N THR A 44 -44.10 12.09 39.90
CA THR A 44 -43.19 11.41 38.96
C THR A 44 -43.11 9.89 39.22
N GLU A 45 -43.17 9.47 40.47
CA GLU A 45 -43.17 8.04 40.85
C GLU A 45 -44.43 7.32 40.35
N VAL A 46 -45.60 7.95 40.47
CA VAL A 46 -46.87 7.44 39.91
C VAL A 46 -46.76 7.26 38.39
N VAL A 47 -46.23 8.26 37.69
CA VAL A 47 -46.02 8.21 36.23
C VAL A 47 -45.06 7.09 35.82
N ILE A 48 -43.97 6.89 36.57
CA ILE A 48 -43.01 5.80 36.32
C ILE A 48 -43.69 4.44 36.51
N ALA A 49 -44.46 4.27 37.60
CA ALA A 49 -45.18 3.03 37.87
C ALA A 49 -46.22 2.72 36.78
N GLU A 50 -46.95 3.74 36.30
CA GLU A 50 -47.90 3.57 35.19
C GLU A 50 -47.20 3.12 33.90
N LEU A 51 -46.08 3.75 33.53
CA LEU A 51 -45.30 3.36 32.35
C LEU A 51 -44.83 1.90 32.43
N GLN A 52 -44.34 1.47 33.59
CA GLN A 52 -43.88 0.10 33.80
C GLN A 52 -45.04 -0.90 33.74
N ASN A 53 -46.18 -0.57 34.35
CA ASN A 53 -47.37 -1.42 34.32
C ASN A 53 -47.88 -1.64 32.88
N ARG A 54 -47.92 -0.58 32.07
CA ARG A 54 -48.30 -0.67 30.64
C ARG A 54 -47.36 -1.52 29.83
N GLN A 55 -46.05 -1.41 30.06
CA GLN A 55 -45.07 -2.30 29.43
C GLN A 55 -45.27 -3.76 29.84
N ASN A 56 -45.58 -4.01 31.12
CA ASN A 56 -45.90 -5.36 31.60
C ASN A 56 -47.21 -5.93 31.02
N LEU A 57 -48.15 -5.07 30.62
CA LEU A 57 -49.36 -5.43 29.89
C LEU A 57 -49.10 -5.76 28.40
N GLY A 58 -47.85 -5.66 27.94
CA GLY A 58 -47.45 -5.95 26.56
C GLY A 58 -47.64 -4.77 25.60
N GLU A 59 -47.94 -3.56 26.09
CA GLU A 59 -47.94 -2.36 25.25
C GLU A 59 -46.54 -2.05 24.75
N THR A 60 -46.43 -1.52 23.53
CA THR A 60 -45.12 -1.06 23.03
C THR A 60 -44.62 0.13 23.86
N THR A 61 -43.31 0.35 23.87
CA THR A 61 -42.71 1.46 24.65
C THR A 61 -43.15 2.85 24.18
N ASP A 62 -43.54 3.00 22.90
CA ASP A 62 -44.03 4.28 22.36
C ASP A 62 -45.53 4.47 22.63
N ASP A 63 -46.34 3.40 22.55
CA ASP A 63 -47.78 3.46 22.87
C ASP A 63 -48.02 3.73 24.34
N SER A 64 -47.29 3.03 25.22
CA SER A 64 -47.34 3.29 26.67
C SER A 64 -46.94 4.73 27.02
N PHE A 65 -45.91 5.27 26.36
CA PHE A 65 -45.49 6.65 26.56
C PHE A 65 -46.54 7.65 26.07
N LYS A 66 -47.14 7.41 24.90
CA LYS A 66 -48.24 8.23 24.36
C LYS A 66 -49.50 8.16 25.21
N ALA A 67 -49.81 7.02 25.80
CA ALA A 67 -50.96 6.87 26.68
C ALA A 67 -50.82 7.73 27.94
N VAL A 68 -49.61 7.81 28.51
CA VAL A 68 -49.32 8.56 29.73
C VAL A 68 -49.16 10.06 29.48
N PHE A 69 -48.44 10.45 28.42
CA PHE A 69 -48.10 11.86 28.16
C PHE A 69 -48.90 12.52 27.02
N GLY A 70 -49.73 11.74 26.33
CA GLY A 70 -50.36 12.16 25.08
C GLY A 70 -49.40 12.15 23.89
N ASN A 71 -49.93 12.57 22.74
CA ASN A 71 -49.11 12.75 21.54
C ASN A 71 -48.16 13.95 21.71
N GLU A 72 -46.88 13.74 21.39
CA GLU A 72 -45.89 14.80 21.37
C GLU A 72 -46.25 15.80 20.27
N GLN A 73 -46.45 17.06 20.65
CA GLN A 73 -46.84 18.12 19.71
C GLN A 73 -45.74 18.37 18.67
N PRO A 74 -46.07 18.43 17.36
CA PRO A 74 -45.07 18.60 16.29
C PRO A 74 -44.18 19.85 16.46
N ASP A 75 -44.75 20.93 17.02
CA ASP A 75 -44.08 22.23 17.13
C ASP A 75 -43.31 22.41 18.43
N ARG A 76 -43.38 21.44 19.35
CA ARG A 76 -42.65 21.49 20.62
C ARG A 76 -41.33 20.75 20.47
N VAL A 77 -40.25 21.36 20.97
CA VAL A 77 -38.90 20.79 20.90
C VAL A 77 -38.91 19.36 21.42
N ARG A 78 -38.55 18.43 20.52
CA ARG A 78 -38.54 17.00 20.76
C ARG A 78 -37.70 16.68 22.00
N CYS A 79 -38.31 16.08 23.02
CA CYS A 79 -37.65 15.79 24.31
C CYS A 79 -36.57 14.69 24.20
N TYR A 80 -36.47 14.07 23.03
CA TYR A 80 -35.37 13.18 22.65
C TYR A 80 -34.18 14.03 22.24
N GLY A 81 -33.28 14.26 23.20
CA GLY A 81 -32.04 15.01 23.02
C GLY A 81 -31.44 14.90 21.62
N ARG A 82 -30.99 16.06 21.10
CA ARG A 82 -30.29 16.31 19.83
C ARG A 82 -30.53 15.25 18.75
N SER A 83 -31.68 15.34 18.08
CA SER A 83 -31.91 14.69 16.78
C SER A 83 -30.85 15.15 15.77
N VAL A 84 -30.71 14.45 14.64
CA VAL A 84 -29.85 14.89 13.53
C VAL A 84 -30.30 16.29 13.14
N THR A 85 -29.50 17.29 13.48
CA THR A 85 -29.76 18.69 13.13
C THR A 85 -29.03 18.99 11.84
N ARG A 86 -29.42 20.04 11.12
CA ARG A 86 -28.64 20.52 9.96
C ARG A 86 -27.14 20.69 10.29
N THR A 87 -26.82 21.01 11.55
CA THR A 87 -25.43 21.13 12.03
C THR A 87 -24.69 19.81 12.20
N SER A 88 -25.37 18.69 12.43
CA SER A 88 -24.70 17.38 12.46
C SER A 88 -24.33 16.90 11.06
N LEU A 89 -25.21 17.07 10.08
CA LEU A 89 -24.90 16.71 8.69
C LEU A 89 -23.71 17.52 8.13
N LYS A 90 -23.65 18.83 8.44
CA LYS A 90 -22.49 19.67 8.09
C LYS A 90 -21.18 19.17 8.70
N ARG A 91 -21.21 18.71 9.97
CA ARG A 91 -20.03 18.12 10.61
C ARG A 91 -19.62 16.82 9.93
N ASP A 92 -20.57 16.00 9.50
CA ASP A 92 -20.27 14.74 8.82
C ASP A 92 -19.65 14.99 7.43
N GLU A 93 -20.14 15.99 6.68
CA GLU A 93 -19.52 16.44 5.43
C GLU A 93 -18.09 16.97 5.63
N GLU A 94 -17.87 17.77 6.68
CA GLU A 94 -16.54 18.25 7.06
C GLU A 94 -15.60 17.09 7.42
N ILE A 95 -16.09 16.09 8.15
CA ILE A 95 -15.33 14.89 8.50
C ILE A 95 -14.94 14.10 7.24
N ILE A 96 -15.85 13.97 6.27
CA ILE A 96 -15.55 13.29 5.00
C ILE A 96 -14.45 14.04 4.23
N LYS A 97 -14.55 15.37 4.14
CA LYS A 97 -13.52 16.20 3.47
C LYS A 97 -12.16 16.06 4.13
N ILE A 98 -12.10 16.09 5.47
CA ILE A 98 -10.86 15.94 6.22
C ILE A 98 -10.26 14.55 5.97
N LYS A 99 -11.07 13.49 6.01
CA LYS A 99 -10.61 12.12 5.72
C LYS A 99 -10.04 11.99 4.31
N GLN A 100 -10.69 12.60 3.33
CA GLN A 100 -10.21 12.58 1.95
C GLN A 100 -8.87 13.31 1.82
N LYS A 101 -8.77 14.55 2.36
CA LYS A 101 -7.52 15.32 2.33
C LYS A 101 -6.36 14.56 2.97
N HIS A 102 -6.61 13.91 4.09
CA HIS A 102 -5.61 13.09 4.77
C HIS A 102 -5.19 11.85 3.95
N ALA A 103 -6.13 11.20 3.25
CA ALA A 103 -5.81 10.09 2.35
C ALA A 103 -4.96 10.56 1.16
N ASP A 104 -5.29 11.71 0.59
CA ASP A 104 -4.54 12.31 -0.52
C ASP A 104 -3.12 12.70 -0.08
N GLU A 105 -2.97 13.33 1.09
CA GLU A 105 -1.65 13.66 1.67
C GLU A 105 -0.81 12.40 1.92
N ILE A 106 -1.39 11.33 2.48
CA ILE A 106 -0.68 10.05 2.67
C ILE A 106 -0.21 9.47 1.34
N ASN A 107 -1.04 9.53 0.30
CA ASN A 107 -0.68 9.01 -1.01
C ASN A 107 0.47 9.83 -1.62
N SER A 108 0.43 11.17 -1.53
CA SER A 108 1.52 12.05 -1.97
C SER A 108 2.84 11.70 -1.26
N PHE A 109 2.82 11.60 0.07
CA PHE A 109 4.01 11.22 0.84
C PHE A 109 4.54 9.83 0.47
N LYS A 110 3.64 8.88 0.17
CA LYS A 110 4.02 7.53 -0.23
C LYS A 110 4.72 7.52 -1.60
N GLU A 111 4.29 8.38 -2.52
CA GLU A 111 4.94 8.57 -3.82
C GLU A 111 6.33 9.20 -3.66
N GLU A 112 6.46 10.27 -2.88
CA GLU A 112 7.76 10.90 -2.59
C GLU A 112 8.76 9.92 -1.96
N VAL A 113 8.31 9.11 -0.98
CA VAL A 113 9.16 8.08 -0.36
C VAL A 113 9.56 7.00 -1.37
N LYS A 114 8.72 6.71 -2.37
CA LYS A 114 9.05 5.75 -3.43
C LYS A 114 10.14 6.33 -4.35
N GLU A 115 9.98 7.58 -4.77
CA GLU A 115 10.95 8.29 -5.61
C GLU A 115 12.32 8.39 -4.92
N LEU A 116 12.36 8.81 -3.65
CA LEU A 116 13.61 8.87 -2.88
C LEU A 116 14.29 7.51 -2.73
N LYS A 117 13.51 6.41 -2.64
CA LYS A 117 14.08 5.05 -2.62
C LYS A 117 14.69 4.67 -3.95
N GLU A 118 14.07 5.05 -5.07
CA GLU A 118 14.61 4.82 -6.41
C GLU A 118 15.91 5.61 -6.61
N GLU A 119 15.96 6.87 -6.18
CA GLU A 119 17.19 7.69 -6.21
C GLU A 119 18.32 7.09 -5.37
N LEU A 120 18.03 6.59 -4.16
CA LEU A 120 19.02 5.94 -3.31
C LEU A 120 19.60 4.67 -3.95
N VAL A 121 18.81 3.93 -4.73
CA VAL A 121 19.29 2.75 -5.47
C VAL A 121 20.25 3.18 -6.58
N GLU A 122 19.96 4.26 -7.32
CA GLU A 122 20.84 4.77 -8.36
C GLU A 122 22.16 5.30 -7.78
N LEU A 123 22.13 6.03 -6.66
CA LEU A 123 23.34 6.49 -5.97
C LEU A 123 24.25 5.34 -5.54
N ARG A 124 23.67 4.23 -5.05
CA ARG A 124 24.45 3.02 -4.70
C ARG A 124 25.18 2.43 -5.91
N LYS A 125 24.55 2.44 -7.09
CA LYS A 125 25.21 1.96 -8.33
C LYS A 125 26.39 2.84 -8.71
N LEU A 126 26.25 4.16 -8.61
CA LEU A 126 27.33 5.11 -8.87
C LEU A 126 28.51 4.93 -7.90
N GLU A 127 28.23 4.62 -6.64
CA GLU A 127 29.27 4.30 -5.66
C GLU A 127 30.08 3.06 -6.07
N GLY A 128 29.42 1.98 -6.51
CA GLY A 128 30.11 0.80 -7.04
C GLY A 128 30.96 1.10 -8.27
N LEU A 129 30.46 1.90 -9.22
CA LEU A 129 31.26 2.31 -10.39
C LEU A 129 32.48 3.14 -10.01
N LYS A 130 32.41 3.93 -8.93
CA LYS A 130 33.53 4.74 -8.45
C LYS A 130 34.69 3.86 -7.94
N GLU A 131 34.37 2.76 -7.26
CA GLU A 131 35.34 1.76 -6.82
C GLU A 131 36.04 1.10 -8.01
N GLU A 132 35.29 0.66 -9.02
CA GLU A 132 35.86 0.09 -10.26
C GLU A 132 36.78 1.08 -11.00
N VAL A 133 36.36 2.35 -11.11
CA VAL A 133 37.18 3.40 -11.73
C VAL A 133 38.47 3.63 -10.94
N GLN A 134 38.43 3.53 -9.61
CA GLN A 134 39.62 3.66 -8.77
C GLN A 134 40.61 2.51 -9.01
N GLU A 135 40.14 1.27 -9.11
CA GLU A 135 40.99 0.12 -9.46
C GLU A 135 41.63 0.28 -10.85
N LEU A 136 40.84 0.70 -11.84
CA LEU A 136 41.36 0.97 -13.19
C LEU A 136 42.41 2.09 -13.20
N GLN A 137 42.27 3.11 -12.34
CA GLN A 137 43.27 4.16 -12.18
C GLN A 137 44.57 3.63 -11.55
N GLN A 138 44.49 2.77 -10.54
CA GLN A 138 45.64 2.11 -9.93
C GLN A 138 46.37 1.22 -10.93
N LEU A 139 45.63 0.39 -11.68
CA LEU A 139 46.19 -0.47 -12.72
C LEU A 139 46.87 0.36 -13.82
N ARG A 140 46.24 1.45 -14.26
CA ARG A 140 46.84 2.39 -15.22
C ARG A 140 48.15 2.98 -14.70
N HIS A 141 48.22 3.32 -13.42
CA HIS A 141 49.45 3.83 -12.81
C HIS A 141 50.55 2.77 -12.81
N LEU A 142 50.24 1.53 -12.40
CA LEU A 142 51.18 0.42 -12.43
C LEU A 142 51.71 0.15 -13.85
N MET A 143 50.83 0.13 -14.84
CA MET A 143 51.21 -0.04 -16.25
C MET A 143 52.19 1.05 -16.71
N LYS A 144 51.95 2.31 -16.34
CA LYS A 144 52.88 3.42 -16.66
C LYS A 144 54.26 3.21 -16.06
N LEU A 145 54.34 2.68 -14.83
CA LEU A 145 55.62 2.33 -14.21
C LEU A 145 56.31 1.19 -14.97
N LEU A 146 55.60 0.12 -15.31
CA LEU A 146 56.16 -1.01 -16.07
C LEU A 146 56.71 -0.59 -17.43
N VAL A 147 56.00 0.26 -18.17
CA VAL A 147 56.47 0.81 -19.46
C VAL A 147 57.72 1.67 -19.27
N LYS A 148 57.82 2.43 -18.16
CA LYS A 148 58.97 3.27 -17.85
C LYS A 148 60.22 2.46 -17.46
N TYR A 149 60.06 1.35 -16.72
CA TYR A 149 61.18 0.53 -16.22
C TYR A 149 61.54 -0.65 -17.13
N ASN A 150 60.72 -0.92 -18.14
CA ASN A 150 60.97 -1.94 -19.15
C ASN A 150 60.69 -1.33 -20.53
N PRO A 151 61.49 -0.34 -20.97
CA PRO A 151 61.40 0.11 -22.36
C PRO A 151 61.70 -1.14 -23.20
N GLY A 152 60.71 -1.63 -23.95
CA GLY A 152 60.96 -2.71 -24.91
C GLY A 152 62.15 -2.33 -25.81
N PRO A 153 62.90 -3.29 -26.36
CA PRO A 153 63.98 -2.99 -27.30
C PRO A 153 63.43 -2.02 -28.35
N ASN A 154 64.15 -0.92 -28.56
CA ASN A 154 63.75 0.17 -29.44
C ASN A 154 63.36 -0.43 -30.81
N LEU A 155 62.19 -0.03 -31.33
CA LEU A 155 61.79 -0.38 -32.69
C LEU A 155 62.78 0.19 -33.74
N GLU A 156 63.62 1.15 -33.33
CA GLU A 156 64.72 1.70 -34.13
C GLU A 156 65.88 0.70 -34.33
N ASP A 157 66.04 -0.32 -33.48
CA ASP A 157 67.05 -1.37 -33.68
C ASP A 157 66.63 -2.41 -34.74
N ALA A 158 65.40 -2.31 -35.27
CA ALA A 158 64.88 -3.16 -36.34
C ALA A 158 64.96 -2.51 -37.74
N GLU A 159 65.51 -1.30 -37.88
CA GLU A 159 65.77 -0.69 -39.19
C GLU A 159 67.05 -1.22 -39.86
N GLY A 160 67.85 -2.03 -39.16
CA GLY A 160 69.04 -2.69 -39.73
C GLY A 160 68.77 -3.96 -40.56
N PHE A 161 67.51 -4.39 -40.72
CA PHE A 161 67.16 -5.66 -41.38
C PHE A 161 66.41 -5.52 -42.72
N ILE A 162 66.35 -4.31 -43.30
CA ILE A 162 65.77 -4.07 -44.63
C ILE A 162 66.86 -3.67 -45.64
N GLU A 163 67.97 -4.40 -45.68
CA GLU A 163 68.89 -4.34 -46.82
C GLU A 163 69.58 -5.69 -47.05
N SER A 164 68.84 -6.67 -47.56
CA SER A 164 69.44 -7.81 -48.28
C SER A 164 68.43 -8.44 -49.24
N ASN A 165 67.91 -7.64 -50.17
CA ASN A 165 67.48 -8.18 -51.46
C ASN A 165 68.72 -8.42 -52.33
N GLN A 166 69.47 -9.49 -52.04
CA GLN A 166 70.33 -10.10 -53.05
C GLN A 166 69.54 -11.23 -53.73
N PRO A 167 69.39 -11.22 -55.07
CA PRO A 167 68.82 -12.36 -55.77
C PRO A 167 69.82 -13.52 -55.71
N SER A 168 69.48 -14.59 -54.98
CA SER A 168 70.23 -15.84 -55.06
C SER A 168 70.16 -16.42 -56.47
N PRO A 169 71.28 -16.91 -57.03
CA PRO A 169 71.28 -17.60 -58.31
C PRO A 169 70.52 -18.92 -58.16
N GLY A 170 69.67 -19.20 -59.14
CA GLY A 170 68.91 -20.44 -59.18
C GLY A 170 69.83 -21.65 -59.26
N ASP A 171 69.38 -22.73 -58.62
CA ASP A 171 69.53 -24.05 -59.21
C ASP A 171 68.32 -24.95 -58.89
N SER A 172 67.72 -25.35 -60.00
CA SER A 172 66.78 -26.42 -60.26
C SER A 172 66.80 -27.59 -59.26
N SER A 173 65.64 -27.92 -58.69
CA SER A 173 65.24 -29.33 -58.65
C SER A 173 63.72 -29.50 -58.71
N SER A 174 63.32 -30.38 -59.60
CA SER A 174 62.00 -30.59 -60.14
C SER A 174 61.27 -31.70 -59.38
N ALA A 175 60.00 -31.47 -59.00
CA ALA A 175 59.02 -32.54 -58.95
C ALA A 175 57.62 -31.96 -59.21
N ARG A 176 56.99 -32.43 -60.28
CA ARG A 176 55.72 -31.96 -60.82
C ARG A 176 54.67 -33.06 -60.67
N ALA A 177 53.45 -32.65 -60.28
CA ALA A 177 52.15 -33.35 -60.40
C ALA A 177 51.97 -34.63 -59.55
N THR A 178 50.86 -34.81 -58.85
CA THR A 178 49.57 -35.15 -59.48
C THR A 178 48.33 -34.53 -58.84
N ARG A 179 47.41 -34.20 -59.74
CA ARG A 179 46.00 -33.85 -59.57
C ARG A 179 45.20 -35.13 -59.30
N GLY A 180 44.29 -35.13 -58.34
CA GLY A 180 43.42 -36.27 -58.04
C GLY A 180 42.23 -35.85 -57.17
N GLU A 181 41.04 -35.93 -57.75
CA GLU A 181 39.76 -35.44 -57.25
C GLU A 181 39.25 -36.16 -55.99
N ASN A 182 38.41 -35.49 -55.19
CA ASN A 182 36.98 -35.81 -54.97
C ASN A 182 36.41 -35.14 -53.68
N LEU A 183 35.33 -34.36 -53.83
CA LEU A 183 34.35 -33.93 -52.81
C LEU A 183 33.37 -35.11 -52.51
N PRO A 184 32.31 -34.98 -51.67
CA PRO A 184 32.14 -34.32 -50.35
C PRO A 184 31.36 -35.22 -49.35
N ARG A 185 31.16 -34.77 -48.10
CA ARG A 185 29.95 -35.00 -47.26
C ARG A 185 30.02 -34.07 -46.03
N SER A 186 29.13 -33.07 -45.95
CA SER A 186 27.85 -33.10 -45.21
C SER A 186 28.10 -33.00 -43.70
N SER A 187 27.56 -32.05 -42.92
CA SER A 187 26.25 -31.42 -43.00
C SER A 187 26.29 -30.01 -42.37
N GLY A 188 25.53 -29.08 -42.93
CA GLY A 188 25.16 -27.83 -42.25
C GLY A 188 23.93 -28.00 -41.36
N SER A 189 23.65 -27.01 -40.52
CA SER A 189 22.31 -26.42 -40.47
C SER A 189 22.30 -25.11 -39.67
N THR A 190 21.74 -24.10 -40.33
CA THR A 190 21.53 -22.71 -39.94
C THR A 190 20.22 -22.58 -39.13
N HIS A 191 20.17 -21.63 -38.19
CA HIS A 191 19.18 -20.52 -38.11
C HIS A 191 18.98 -20.01 -36.68
N GLY A 192 19.01 -18.68 -36.59
CA GLY A 192 18.82 -17.87 -35.39
C GLY A 192 17.35 -17.56 -35.05
N PRO A 193 17.11 -16.51 -34.24
CA PRO A 193 16.03 -16.42 -33.25
C PRO A 193 14.88 -15.48 -33.64
N THR A 194 13.71 -15.62 -33.00
CA THR A 194 12.69 -14.55 -32.82
C THR A 194 11.58 -15.03 -31.87
N LEU A 195 11.35 -14.34 -30.74
CA LEU A 195 10.28 -13.34 -30.50
C LEU A 195 8.84 -13.91 -30.36
N GLY A 196 8.22 -13.67 -29.20
CA GLY A 196 6.84 -13.18 -29.14
C GLY A 196 5.80 -13.94 -28.29
N LYS A 197 5.35 -13.25 -27.23
CA LYS A 197 3.95 -13.08 -26.73
C LYS A 197 3.29 -14.25 -25.97
N GLU A 198 3.06 -14.09 -24.67
CA GLU A 198 1.80 -13.62 -24.02
C GLU A 198 0.60 -14.55 -24.23
N THR A 199 0.04 -15.11 -23.16
CA THR A 199 -1.39 -15.01 -22.80
C THR A 199 -1.69 -15.50 -21.37
N TYR A 200 -2.69 -14.84 -20.79
CA TYR A 200 -3.29 -14.93 -19.45
C TYR A 200 -3.86 -16.30 -19.05
N GLY A 201 -4.01 -16.51 -17.73
CA GLY A 201 -4.83 -17.57 -17.14
C GLY A 201 -5.08 -17.35 -15.65
N ASP A 202 -6.16 -16.63 -15.34
CA ASP A 202 -6.80 -16.56 -14.02
C ASP A 202 -7.26 -17.94 -13.54
N ALA A 203 -7.15 -18.21 -12.24
CA ALA A 203 -7.97 -19.21 -11.55
C ALA A 203 -8.22 -18.82 -10.09
N ILE A 204 -9.38 -18.19 -9.87
CA ILE A 204 -10.06 -18.05 -8.58
C ILE A 204 -10.67 -19.41 -8.21
N GLY A 205 -10.48 -19.86 -6.96
CA GLY A 205 -11.08 -21.09 -6.43
C GLY A 205 -11.53 -20.92 -4.97
N ASN A 206 -12.74 -20.39 -4.77
CA ASN A 206 -13.47 -20.44 -3.51
C ASN A 206 -13.96 -21.86 -3.21
N GLY A 207 -13.89 -22.28 -1.95
CA GLY A 207 -14.48 -23.54 -1.49
C GLY A 207 -14.70 -23.56 0.02
N GLY A 208 -15.79 -22.96 0.48
CA GLY A 208 -16.35 -23.26 1.80
C GLY A 208 -17.26 -24.49 1.75
N ARG A 209 -17.31 -25.28 2.83
CA ARG A 209 -18.51 -26.00 3.29
C ARG A 209 -18.34 -26.49 4.74
N LYS A 210 -19.30 -26.09 5.59
CA LYS A 210 -19.66 -26.68 6.89
C LYS A 210 -20.39 -28.03 6.69
N LEU A 211 -20.70 -28.68 7.83
CA LEU A 211 -21.50 -29.89 8.12
C LEU A 211 -20.55 -31.03 8.55
N SER A 212 -20.66 -31.65 9.72
CA SER A 212 -21.76 -31.86 10.69
C SER A 212 -21.23 -31.87 12.12
#